data_AF-A0A1U9ZYG0-F1
#
_entry.id   AF-A0A1U9ZYG0-F1
#
_cell.length_a   1.000
_cell.length_b   1.000
_cell.length_c   1.000
_cell.angle_alpha   90.00
_cell.angle_beta   90.00
_cell.angle_gamma   90.00
#
_symmetry.space_group_name_H-M   'P 1'
#
loop_
_entity.id
_entity.type
_entity.pdbx_description
1 polymer ?
#
loop_
_entity_poly.entity_id
_entity_poly.type
_entity_poly.pdbx_seq_one_letter_code
_entity_poly.pdbx_strand_id
1 'polypeptide(L)'
;MPETRPTQTTGDAVTVPVMLSAAPYGDLRVLAKPNPATGVLRCLIHHTSATGVFTLEPDFDRDNPDPATTRLRIHYGDELPNGAHTGTYRPHRPVIDGTLRLVDSTTLDARSPRHLRTRIYHRDATSGHRRARVPTPVARHVTAILAALATYWLQRPDVDQLRRAAARTLLQRTGLHRKHASIAELEALIADRQRELATQRAQLARMTALLADDTPATGLPDQTAA
;
A
#
# COMPACT_ATOMS: atom_id res chain seq x y z
N MET A 1 -30.45 -8.25 39.21
CA MET A 1 -30.73 -8.31 37.77
C MET A 1 -29.39 -8.39 37.05
N PRO A 2 -29.02 -9.55 36.48
CA PRO A 2 -27.72 -9.72 35.83
C PRO A 2 -27.76 -9.09 34.44
N GLU A 3 -26.81 -8.19 34.17
CA GLU A 3 -26.62 -7.52 32.89
C GLU A 3 -26.18 -8.52 31.81
N THR A 4 -26.97 -8.60 30.76
CA THR A 4 -26.69 -9.36 29.54
C THR A 4 -25.57 -8.65 28.78
N ARG A 5 -24.35 -9.21 28.80
CA ARG A 5 -23.31 -8.82 27.85
C ARG A 5 -23.77 -9.19 26.44
N PRO A 6 -23.70 -8.28 25.45
CA PRO A 6 -23.92 -8.64 24.06
C PRO A 6 -22.76 -9.53 23.61
N THR A 7 -23.08 -10.77 23.29
CA THR A 7 -22.20 -11.69 22.58
C THR A 7 -21.90 -11.05 21.23
N GLN A 8 -20.67 -10.54 21.04
CA GLN A 8 -20.19 -10.17 19.72
C GLN A 8 -20.09 -11.45 18.88
N THR A 9 -21.11 -11.69 18.08
CA THR A 9 -21.08 -12.71 17.02
C THR A 9 -20.15 -12.19 15.94
N THR A 10 -18.84 -12.44 16.12
CA THR A 10 -17.85 -12.30 15.05
C THR A 10 -18.26 -13.29 13.97
N GLY A 11 -18.92 -12.78 12.92
CA GLY A 11 -19.22 -13.54 11.71
C GLY A 11 -17.91 -13.97 11.08
N ASP A 12 -17.40 -15.14 11.48
CA ASP A 12 -16.27 -15.80 10.86
C ASP A 12 -16.78 -16.28 9.49
N ALA A 13 -16.62 -15.41 8.48
CA ALA A 13 -17.00 -15.71 7.11
C ALA A 13 -16.41 -17.07 6.74
N VAL A 14 -17.29 -18.03 6.38
CA VAL A 14 -16.92 -19.38 6.00
C VAL A 14 -15.91 -19.28 4.85
N THR A 15 -14.64 -19.47 5.20
CA THR A 15 -13.55 -19.30 4.24
C THR A 15 -13.46 -20.61 3.46
N VAL A 16 -13.93 -20.63 2.23
CA VAL A 16 -13.82 -21.80 1.36
C VAL A 16 -12.36 -21.99 0.96
N PRO A 17 -11.77 -23.18 1.11
CA PRO A 17 -10.41 -23.43 0.67
C PRO A 17 -10.32 -23.37 -0.85
N VAL A 18 -9.30 -22.68 -1.36
CA VAL A 18 -9.00 -22.52 -2.78
C VAL A 18 -7.81 -23.40 -3.15
N MET A 19 -7.87 -24.05 -4.32
CA MET A 19 -6.75 -24.82 -4.86
C MET A 19 -5.91 -23.92 -5.77
N LEU A 20 -4.61 -23.78 -5.48
CA LEU A 20 -3.67 -23.00 -6.27
C LEU A 20 -2.59 -23.91 -6.86
N SER A 21 -2.38 -23.84 -8.17
CA SER A 21 -1.31 -24.63 -8.79
C SER A 21 0.07 -24.01 -8.53
N ALA A 22 0.97 -24.78 -7.92
CA ALA A 22 2.37 -24.43 -7.72
C ALA A 22 3.29 -25.32 -8.57
N ALA A 23 3.00 -25.41 -9.87
CA ALA A 23 3.74 -26.27 -10.79
C ALA A 23 5.27 -26.04 -10.74
N PRO A 24 6.08 -27.11 -10.79
CA PRO A 24 5.71 -28.53 -10.92
C PRO A 24 5.38 -29.25 -9.60
N TYR A 25 5.22 -28.54 -8.48
CA TYR A 25 5.16 -29.11 -7.13
C TYR A 25 3.77 -29.56 -6.67
N GLY A 26 2.77 -29.48 -7.54
CA GLY A 26 1.38 -29.86 -7.26
C GLY A 26 0.48 -28.69 -6.86
N ASP A 27 -0.72 -29.01 -6.41
CA ASP A 27 -1.73 -28.02 -6.05
C ASP A 27 -1.77 -27.78 -4.53
N LEU A 28 -1.70 -26.51 -4.16
CA LEU A 28 -1.75 -26.03 -2.78
C LEU A 28 -3.19 -25.82 -2.36
N ARG A 29 -3.61 -26.42 -1.25
CA ARG A 29 -4.88 -26.06 -0.60
C ARG A 29 -4.65 -24.83 0.28
N VAL A 30 -5.31 -23.72 -0.07
CA VAL A 30 -5.13 -22.42 0.59
C VAL A 30 -6.43 -21.93 1.22
N LEU A 31 -6.41 -21.68 2.52
CA LEU A 31 -7.47 -20.99 3.24
C LEU A 31 -7.12 -19.51 3.33
N ALA A 32 -7.85 -18.67 2.59
CA ALA A 32 -7.51 -17.26 2.40
C ALA A 32 -8.46 -16.33 3.18
N LYS A 33 -8.00 -15.72 4.26
CA LYS A 33 -8.77 -14.79 5.10
C LYS A 33 -8.35 -13.33 4.84
N PRO A 34 -9.14 -12.54 4.10
CA PRO A 34 -8.85 -11.12 3.89
C PRO A 34 -9.15 -10.30 5.15
N ASN A 35 -8.34 -9.28 5.41
CA ASN A 35 -8.59 -8.26 6.41
C ASN A 35 -8.89 -6.92 5.71
N PRO A 36 -10.17 -6.55 5.54
CA PRO A 36 -10.54 -5.32 4.82
C PRO A 36 -10.19 -4.04 5.59
N ALA A 37 -9.85 -4.14 6.89
CA ALA A 37 -9.43 -2.97 7.68
C ALA A 37 -7.97 -2.59 7.41
N THR A 38 -7.09 -3.58 7.23
CA THR A 38 -5.65 -3.36 7.01
C THR A 38 -5.21 -3.57 5.56
N GLY A 39 -6.05 -4.18 4.73
CA GLY A 39 -5.69 -4.55 3.36
C GLY A 39 -4.76 -5.75 3.25
N VAL A 40 -4.62 -6.51 4.33
CA VAL A 40 -3.76 -7.70 4.43
C VAL A 40 -4.57 -8.95 4.08
N LEU A 41 -3.97 -9.89 3.35
CA LEU A 41 -4.55 -11.21 3.09
C LEU A 41 -3.73 -12.29 3.78
N ARG A 42 -4.37 -13.02 4.71
CA ARG A 42 -3.77 -14.16 5.39
C ARG A 42 -4.07 -15.46 4.64
N CYS A 43 -3.05 -16.14 4.17
CA CYS A 43 -3.15 -17.40 3.44
C CYS A 43 -2.56 -18.54 4.29
N LEU A 44 -3.42 -19.44 4.77
CA LEU A 44 -2.98 -20.68 5.42
C LEU A 44 -2.88 -21.79 4.37
N ILE A 45 -1.69 -22.35 4.22
CA ILE A 45 -1.39 -23.41 3.24
C ILE A 45 -1.36 -24.77 3.93
N HIS A 46 -2.04 -25.73 3.31
CA HIS A 46 -1.97 -27.15 3.65
C HIS A 46 -1.59 -27.95 2.40
N HIS A 47 -0.35 -28.42 2.36
CA HIS A 47 0.17 -29.32 1.33
C HIS A 47 1.17 -30.29 1.96
N THR A 48 1.42 -31.44 1.32
CA THR A 48 2.35 -32.46 1.84
C THR A 48 3.77 -31.92 1.99
N SER A 49 4.19 -31.04 1.09
CA SER A 49 5.52 -30.45 1.05
C SER A 49 5.59 -29.01 1.55
N ALA A 50 4.45 -28.38 1.89
CA ALA A 50 4.41 -27.00 2.36
C ALA A 50 3.22 -26.77 3.30
N THR A 51 3.49 -26.33 4.53
CA THR A 51 2.45 -26.02 5.53
C THR A 51 2.76 -24.72 6.26
N GLY A 52 1.73 -23.97 6.65
CA GLY A 52 1.86 -22.76 7.47
C GLY A 52 1.27 -21.52 6.81
N VAL A 53 1.62 -20.35 7.34
CA VAL A 53 0.94 -19.09 6.98
C VAL A 53 1.82 -18.19 6.13
N PHE A 54 1.21 -17.61 5.10
CA PHE A 54 1.76 -16.50 4.32
C PHE A 54 0.84 -15.30 4.47
N THR A 55 1.43 -14.15 4.78
CA THR A 55 0.67 -12.91 4.93
C THR A 55 1.02 -12.00 3.77
N LEU A 56 0.05 -11.68 2.92
CA LEU A 56 0.21 -10.87 1.72
C LEU A 56 -0.22 -9.44 2.03
N GLU A 57 0.66 -8.49 1.77
CA GLU A 57 0.46 -7.07 2.04
C GLU A 57 0.88 -6.24 0.81
N PRO A 58 0.05 -5.29 0.37
CA PRO A 58 0.47 -4.24 -0.56
C PRO A 58 1.72 -3.49 -0.05
N ASP A 59 2.78 -3.50 -0.84
CA ASP A 59 4.01 -2.74 -0.57
C ASP A 59 4.00 -1.49 -1.45
N PHE A 60 4.00 -0.35 -0.78
CA PHE A 60 3.93 0.96 -1.41
C PHE A 60 5.27 1.68 -1.30
N ASP A 61 5.54 2.55 -2.26
CA ASP A 61 6.55 3.56 -2.03
C ASP A 61 6.09 4.46 -0.88
N ARG A 62 7.00 4.74 0.06
CA ARG A 62 6.68 5.54 1.25
C ARG A 62 6.31 6.96 0.86
N ASP A 63 6.90 7.46 -0.22
CA ASP A 63 6.72 8.84 -0.67
C ASP A 63 5.54 8.97 -1.63
N ASN A 64 5.09 7.87 -2.26
CA ASN A 64 3.92 7.84 -3.13
C ASN A 64 3.13 6.54 -2.95
N PRO A 65 2.14 6.50 -2.03
CA PRO A 65 1.31 5.33 -1.79
C PRO A 65 0.22 5.18 -2.85
N ASP A 66 0.62 5.18 -4.13
CA ASP A 66 -0.28 4.97 -5.25
C ASP A 66 -0.75 3.50 -5.31
N PRO A 67 -2.07 3.23 -5.18
CA PRO A 67 -2.65 1.90 -5.32
C PRO A 67 -2.40 1.25 -6.68
N ALA A 68 -2.09 2.01 -7.72
CA ALA A 68 -1.84 1.47 -9.05
C ALA A 68 -0.43 0.85 -9.16
N THR A 69 0.58 1.35 -8.45
CA THR A 69 2.01 0.94 -8.57
C THR A 69 2.46 -0.10 -7.54
N THR A 70 1.49 -0.77 -6.90
CA THR A 70 1.69 -1.65 -5.76
C THR A 70 2.54 -2.89 -6.08
N ARG A 71 3.67 -3.03 -5.36
CA ARG A 71 4.39 -4.31 -5.22
C ARG A 71 3.65 -5.17 -4.19
N LEU A 72 3.84 -6.48 -4.21
CA LEU A 72 3.27 -7.37 -3.20
C LEU A 72 4.37 -7.83 -2.26
N ARG A 73 4.24 -7.52 -0.97
CA ARG A 73 5.10 -8.05 0.08
C ARG A 73 4.43 -9.27 0.70
N ILE A 74 5.12 -10.40 0.65
CA ILE A 74 4.67 -11.66 1.22
C ILE A 74 5.53 -11.96 2.44
N HIS A 75 4.94 -11.91 3.63
CA HIS A 75 5.58 -12.29 4.88
C HIS A 75 5.45 -13.80 5.12
N TYR A 76 6.50 -14.39 5.66
CA TYR A 76 6.53 -15.78 6.08
C TYR A 76 6.06 -15.86 7.54
N GLY A 77 4.81 -16.28 7.74
CA GLY A 77 4.13 -16.34 9.03
C GLY A 77 3.11 -15.22 9.23
N ASP A 78 2.49 -15.26 10.40
CA ASP A 78 1.45 -14.33 10.84
C ASP A 78 2.01 -12.93 11.18
N GLU A 79 1.10 -12.00 11.47
CA GLU A 79 1.44 -10.67 11.97
C GLU A 79 2.35 -10.74 13.20
N LEU A 80 3.27 -9.79 13.30
CA LEU A 80 4.16 -9.70 14.44
C LEU A 80 3.35 -9.25 15.67
N PRO A 81 3.60 -9.84 16.86
CA PRO A 81 3.02 -9.34 18.10
C PRO A 81 3.38 -7.86 18.33
N ASN A 82 2.51 -7.13 19.02
CA ASN A 82 2.82 -5.75 19.42
C ASN A 82 4.14 -5.69 20.19
N GLY A 83 5.04 -4.78 19.78
CA GLY A 83 6.37 -4.62 20.36
C GLY A 83 7.47 -5.50 19.75
N ALA A 84 7.13 -6.43 18.84
CA ALA A 84 8.14 -7.24 18.16
C ALA A 84 8.77 -6.50 16.96
N HIS A 85 10.09 -6.51 16.86
CA HIS A 85 10.83 -5.82 15.78
C HIS A 85 10.97 -6.67 14.52
N THR A 86 11.08 -6.04 13.34
CA THR A 86 11.43 -6.73 12.09
C THR A 86 12.71 -7.55 12.25
N GLY A 87 12.66 -8.84 11.87
CA GLY A 87 13.71 -9.81 12.19
C GLY A 87 13.49 -10.56 13.50
N THR A 88 12.32 -10.50 14.12
CA THR A 88 11.91 -11.47 15.14
C THR A 88 11.11 -12.61 14.52
N TYR A 89 11.06 -13.74 15.24
CA TYR A 89 10.29 -14.90 14.83
C TYR A 89 8.82 -14.51 14.61
N ARG A 90 8.28 -14.80 13.43
CA ARG A 90 6.84 -14.62 13.13
C ARG A 90 6.11 -15.91 13.55
N PRO A 91 4.93 -15.84 14.16
CA PRO A 91 4.12 -17.03 14.46
C PRO A 91 3.75 -17.79 13.18
N HIS A 92 3.52 -19.09 13.29
CA HIS A 92 3.00 -19.95 12.20
C HIS A 92 3.79 -19.87 10.87
N ARG A 93 5.12 -19.70 10.95
CA ARG A 93 5.99 -19.67 9.79
C ARG A 93 5.79 -20.90 8.90
N PRO A 94 5.86 -20.73 7.58
CA PRO A 94 5.73 -21.84 6.66
C PRO A 94 6.94 -22.76 6.79
N VAL A 95 6.66 -24.05 6.81
CA VAL A 95 7.62 -25.14 6.70
C VAL A 95 7.47 -25.72 5.30
N ILE A 96 8.56 -25.67 4.52
CA ILE A 96 8.61 -26.18 3.15
C ILE A 96 9.70 -27.26 3.10
N ASP A 97 9.37 -28.40 2.53
CA ASP A 97 10.24 -29.58 2.42
C ASP A 97 10.88 -29.98 3.77
N GLY A 98 10.11 -29.83 4.85
CA GLY A 98 10.44 -30.30 6.21
C GLY A 98 11.58 -29.58 6.94
N THR A 99 12.27 -28.61 6.34
CA THR A 99 13.63 -28.28 6.81
C THR A 99 13.93 -26.81 7.10
N LEU A 100 13.21 -25.83 6.55
CA LEU A 100 13.73 -24.44 6.56
C LEU A 100 12.73 -23.39 7.05
N ARG A 101 13.12 -22.67 8.11
CA ARG A 101 12.46 -21.44 8.57
C ARG A 101 12.91 -20.28 7.70
N LEU A 102 12.10 -19.90 6.72
CA LEU A 102 12.36 -18.76 5.84
C LEU A 102 12.49 -17.44 6.62
N VAL A 103 13.30 -16.52 6.11
CA VAL A 103 13.51 -15.21 6.73
C VAL A 103 12.45 -14.20 6.27
N ASP A 104 11.67 -13.75 7.26
CA ASP A 104 10.83 -12.55 7.31
C ASP A 104 9.82 -12.35 6.16
N SER A 105 10.27 -11.94 4.97
CA SER A 105 9.36 -11.61 3.87
C SER A 105 10.08 -11.59 2.53
N THR A 106 9.30 -11.60 1.45
CA THR A 106 9.75 -11.36 0.08
C THR A 106 8.83 -10.36 -0.58
N THR A 107 9.40 -9.28 -1.14
CA THR A 107 8.67 -8.34 -1.99
C THR A 107 8.83 -8.77 -3.44
N LEU A 108 7.72 -8.80 -4.17
CA LEU A 108 7.67 -9.10 -5.59
C LEU A 108 6.85 -8.07 -6.34
N ASP A 109 7.16 -7.88 -7.62
CA ASP A 109 6.27 -7.14 -8.50
C ASP A 109 5.06 -8.00 -8.80
N ALA A 110 3.89 -7.56 -8.32
CA ALA A 110 2.64 -8.29 -8.50
C ALA A 110 2.30 -8.45 -9.98
N ARG A 111 2.70 -7.51 -10.85
CA ARG A 111 2.38 -7.51 -12.29
C ARG A 111 3.12 -8.58 -13.08
N SER A 112 4.25 -9.07 -12.56
CA SER A 112 5.11 -10.05 -13.24
C SER A 112 5.47 -11.23 -12.34
N PRO A 113 4.49 -12.03 -11.88
CA PRO A 113 4.70 -13.08 -10.88
C PRO A 113 5.52 -14.27 -11.41
N ARG A 114 5.72 -14.40 -12.73
CA ARG A 114 6.45 -15.52 -13.36
C ARG A 114 7.96 -15.29 -13.50
N HIS A 115 8.46 -14.06 -13.31
CA HIS A 115 9.87 -13.70 -13.47
C HIS A 115 10.60 -13.48 -12.14
N LEU A 116 10.25 -14.29 -11.13
CA LEU A 116 10.84 -14.19 -9.81
C LEU A 116 12.26 -14.76 -9.80
N ARG A 117 13.27 -13.89 -10.00
CA ARG A 117 14.67 -14.19 -9.66
C ARG A 117 14.96 -13.83 -8.20
N THR A 118 14.14 -14.33 -7.29
CA THR A 118 14.23 -13.96 -5.88
C THR A 118 15.29 -14.80 -5.16
N ARG A 119 16.22 -14.13 -4.48
CA ARG A 119 17.13 -14.80 -3.54
C ARG A 119 16.37 -15.09 -2.25
N ILE A 120 16.15 -16.36 -1.96
CA ILE A 120 15.44 -16.81 -0.75
C ILE A 120 16.47 -17.21 0.29
N TYR A 121 16.25 -16.69 1.51
CA TYR A 121 17.12 -16.91 2.65
C TYR A 121 16.36 -17.60 3.78
N HIS A 122 17.08 -18.40 4.55
CA HIS A 122 16.62 -18.94 5.83
C HIS A 122 17.51 -18.41 6.97
N ARG A 123 17.02 -18.48 8.20
CA ARG A 123 17.87 -18.26 9.37
C ARG A 123 18.55 -19.56 9.70
N ASP A 124 19.86 -19.51 9.79
CA ASP A 124 20.64 -20.61 10.30
C ASP A 124 20.27 -20.84 11.77
N ALA A 125 19.99 -22.10 12.14
CA ALA A 125 19.67 -22.47 13.51
C ALA A 125 20.85 -22.23 14.47
N THR A 126 22.08 -22.24 13.95
CA THR A 126 23.31 -22.10 14.75
C THR A 126 23.74 -20.66 14.97
N SER A 127 23.29 -19.73 14.13
CA SER A 127 23.60 -18.31 14.26
C SER A 127 22.33 -17.49 14.01
N GLY A 128 21.64 -17.14 15.08
CA GLY A 128 20.35 -16.42 15.03
C GLY A 128 20.35 -15.10 14.24
N HIS A 129 21.53 -14.59 13.85
CA HIS A 129 21.73 -13.39 13.06
C HIS A 129 22.21 -13.63 11.61
N ARG A 130 22.64 -14.84 11.25
CA ARG A 130 23.17 -15.10 9.89
C ARG A 130 22.06 -15.60 8.96
N ARG A 131 21.92 -14.90 7.83
CA ARG A 131 21.05 -15.33 6.73
C ARG A 131 21.85 -16.28 5.85
N ALA A 132 21.40 -17.52 5.74
CA ALA A 132 21.98 -18.50 4.83
C ALA A 132 21.06 -18.65 3.60
N ARG A 133 21.66 -18.90 2.44
CA ARG A 133 20.90 -19.11 1.21
C ARG A 133 20.22 -20.47 1.29
N VAL A 134 18.95 -20.51 0.92
CA VAL A 134 18.19 -21.77 0.81
C VAL A 134 18.73 -22.59 -0.37
N PRO A 135 18.86 -23.93 -0.25
CA PRO A 135 19.24 -24.80 -1.36
C PRO A 135 18.37 -24.54 -2.60
N THR A 136 18.97 -24.61 -3.79
CA THR A 136 18.29 -24.30 -5.06
C THR A 136 16.96 -25.02 -5.27
N PRO A 137 16.81 -26.33 -4.96
CA PRO A 137 15.54 -27.03 -5.13
C PRO A 137 14.42 -26.43 -4.27
N VAL A 138 14.70 -26.16 -2.99
CA VAL A 138 13.74 -25.53 -2.07
C VAL A 138 13.45 -24.09 -2.49
N ALA A 139 14.45 -23.34 -2.96
CA ALA A 139 14.25 -21.98 -3.46
C ALA A 139 13.30 -21.94 -4.67
N ARG A 140 13.39 -22.91 -5.58
CA ARG A 140 12.46 -23.06 -6.72
C ARG A 140 11.04 -23.37 -6.24
N HIS A 141 10.90 -24.28 -5.28
CA HIS A 141 9.60 -24.64 -4.70
C HIS A 141 8.94 -23.45 -4.01
N VAL A 142 9.67 -22.74 -3.15
CA VAL A 142 9.20 -21.50 -2.52
C VAL A 142 8.80 -20.47 -3.58
N THR A 143 9.58 -20.32 -4.65
CA THR A 143 9.27 -19.37 -5.73
C THR A 143 7.99 -19.75 -6.47
N ALA A 144 7.75 -21.04 -6.70
CA ALA A 144 6.49 -21.52 -7.28
C ALA A 144 5.29 -21.22 -6.35
N ILE A 145 5.43 -21.42 -5.04
CA ILE A 145 4.39 -21.06 -4.05
C ILE A 145 4.12 -19.54 -4.08
N LEU A 146 5.18 -18.72 -4.06
CA LEU A 146 5.04 -17.26 -4.10
C LEU A 146 4.38 -16.77 -5.39
N ALA A 147 4.73 -17.36 -6.54
CA ALA A 147 4.11 -17.05 -7.82
C ALA A 147 2.62 -17.43 -7.83
N ALA A 148 2.26 -18.59 -7.27
CA ALA A 148 0.88 -19.04 -7.14
C ALA A 148 0.06 -18.08 -6.26
N LEU A 149 0.60 -17.69 -5.09
CA LEU A 149 -0.02 -16.73 -4.18
C LEU A 149 -0.17 -15.34 -4.80
N ALA A 150 0.84 -14.86 -5.53
CA ALA A 150 0.80 -13.57 -6.22
C ALA A 150 -0.22 -13.56 -7.36
N THR A 151 -0.29 -14.65 -8.13
CA THR A 151 -1.30 -14.83 -9.18
C THR A 151 -2.70 -14.85 -8.59
N TYR A 152 -2.89 -15.59 -7.49
CA TYR A 152 -4.16 -15.61 -6.76
C TYR A 152 -4.55 -14.21 -6.28
N TRP A 153 -3.64 -13.48 -5.66
CA TRP A 153 -3.87 -12.10 -5.22
C TRP A 153 -4.40 -11.20 -6.35
N LEU A 154 -3.78 -11.27 -7.54
CA LEU A 154 -4.22 -10.47 -8.69
C LEU A 154 -5.59 -10.87 -9.23
N GLN A 155 -5.95 -12.14 -9.14
CA GLN A 155 -7.23 -12.66 -9.66
C GLN A 155 -8.41 -12.43 -8.71
N ARG A 156 -8.16 -11.93 -7.49
CA ARG A 156 -9.20 -11.70 -6.51
C ARG A 156 -10.11 -10.53 -6.90
N PRO A 157 -11.44 -10.65 -6.72
CA PRO A 157 -12.37 -9.58 -7.02
C PRO A 157 -12.25 -8.38 -6.04
N ASP A 158 -11.75 -8.60 -4.83
CA ASP A 158 -11.61 -7.59 -3.78
C ASP A 158 -10.21 -6.94 -3.71
N VAL A 159 -9.35 -7.20 -4.71
CA VAL A 159 -7.94 -6.76 -4.69
C VAL A 159 -7.79 -5.24 -4.55
N ASP A 160 -8.63 -4.47 -5.24
CA ASP A 160 -8.57 -3.00 -5.20
C ASP A 160 -9.07 -2.46 -3.85
N GLN A 161 -10.04 -3.13 -3.22
CA GLN A 161 -10.47 -2.78 -1.88
C GLN A 161 -9.34 -3.01 -0.87
N LEU A 162 -8.63 -4.13 -0.97
CA LEU A 162 -7.49 -4.43 -0.10
C LEU A 162 -6.34 -3.44 -0.33
N ARG A 163 -6.02 -3.08 -1.57
CA ARG A 163 -5.02 -2.03 -1.88
C ARG A 163 -5.37 -0.69 -1.25
N ARG A 164 -6.63 -0.23 -1.40
CA ARG A 164 -7.07 1.04 -0.80
C ARG A 164 -7.06 0.99 0.73
N ALA A 165 -7.43 -0.15 1.32
CA ALA A 165 -7.35 -0.32 2.77
C ALA A 165 -5.90 -0.22 3.26
N ALA A 166 -4.96 -0.92 2.62
CA ALA A 166 -3.56 -0.88 2.98
C ALA A 166 -2.94 0.51 2.79
N ALA A 167 -3.27 1.22 1.70
CA ALA A 167 -2.82 2.58 1.46
C ALA A 167 -3.30 3.55 2.57
N ARG A 168 -4.57 3.43 2.99
CA ARG A 168 -5.11 4.22 4.11
C ARG A 168 -4.38 3.92 5.41
N THR A 169 -4.15 2.63 5.72
CA THR A 169 -3.42 2.23 6.94
C THR A 169 -1.99 2.77 6.92
N LEU A 170 -1.30 2.74 5.77
CA LEU A 170 0.04 3.31 5.62
C LEU A 170 0.02 4.82 5.86
N LEU A 171 -0.88 5.57 5.21
CA LEU A 171 -1.03 7.02 5.37
C LEU A 171 -1.33 7.43 6.83
N GLN A 172 -2.10 6.62 7.56
CA GLN A 172 -2.36 6.82 8.98
C GLN A 172 -1.10 6.57 9.82
N ARG A 173 -0.38 5.47 9.57
CA ARG A 173 0.84 5.11 10.29
C ARG A 173 1.98 6.12 10.08
N THR A 174 2.14 6.64 8.87
CA THR A 174 3.20 7.62 8.54
C THR A 174 2.81 9.06 8.90
N GLY A 175 1.55 9.29 9.30
CA GLY A 175 1.02 10.64 9.53
C GLY A 175 0.89 11.48 8.26
N LEU A 176 1.17 10.91 7.07
CA LEU A 176 1.07 11.60 5.79
C LEU A 176 -0.35 12.06 5.48
N HIS A 177 -1.37 11.36 5.98
CA HIS A 177 -2.76 11.77 5.81
C HIS A 177 -3.01 13.20 6.34
N ARG A 178 -2.41 13.55 7.49
CA ARG A 178 -2.54 14.90 8.06
C ARG A 178 -1.80 15.93 7.23
N LYS A 179 -0.64 15.56 6.69
CA LYS A 179 0.17 16.43 5.81
C LYS A 179 -0.53 16.70 4.48
N HIS A 180 -1.07 15.68 3.81
CA HIS A 180 -1.81 15.87 2.56
C HIS A 180 -3.07 16.71 2.75
N ALA A 181 -3.81 16.49 3.84
CA ALA A 181 -4.96 17.35 4.17
C ALA A 181 -4.53 18.81 4.37
N SER A 182 -3.46 19.06 5.14
CA SER A 182 -2.94 20.42 5.34
C SER A 182 -2.41 21.07 4.06
N ILE A 183 -1.82 20.29 3.15
CA ILE A 183 -1.35 20.80 1.85
C ILE A 183 -2.53 21.21 0.99
N ALA A 184 -3.58 20.38 0.90
CA ALA A 184 -4.79 20.69 0.14
C ALA A 184 -5.49 21.95 0.69
N GLU A 185 -5.54 22.11 2.02
CA GLU A 185 -6.06 23.33 2.66
C GLU A 185 -5.23 24.57 2.30
N LEU A 186 -3.89 24.47 2.33
CA LEU A 186 -3.00 25.56 1.94
C LEU A 186 -3.14 25.92 0.45
N GLU A 187 -3.27 24.93 -0.43
CA GLU A 187 -3.50 25.14 -1.86
C GLU A 187 -4.84 25.86 -2.12
N ALA A 188 -5.91 25.47 -1.42
CA ALA A 188 -7.19 26.15 -1.49
C ALA A 188 -7.09 27.62 -1.05
N LEU A 189 -6.36 27.88 0.05
CA LEU A 189 -6.15 29.23 0.57
C LEU A 189 -5.31 30.09 -0.38
N ILE A 190 -4.28 29.53 -1.01
CA ILE A 190 -3.49 30.21 -2.05
C ILE A 190 -4.39 30.57 -3.23
N ALA A 191 -5.24 29.64 -3.69
CA ALA A 191 -6.17 29.89 -4.79
C ALA A 191 -7.20 30.98 -4.46
N ASP A 192 -7.69 31.03 -3.22
CA ASP A 192 -8.56 32.11 -2.73
C ASP A 192 -7.84 33.47 -2.73
N ARG A 193 -6.62 33.53 -2.18
CA ARG A 193 -5.83 34.77 -2.14
C ARG A 193 -5.44 35.28 -3.53
N GLN A 194 -5.16 34.38 -4.48
CA GLN A 194 -4.91 34.76 -5.87
C GLN A 194 -6.14 35.37 -6.52
N ARG A 195 -7.34 34.85 -6.24
CA ARG A 195 -8.60 35.43 -6.70
C ARG A 195 -8.83 36.82 -6.11
N GLU A 196 -8.57 37.00 -4.82
CA GLU A 196 -8.70 38.30 -4.15
C GLU A 196 -7.71 39.35 -4.69
N LEU A 197 -6.46 38.97 -4.95
CA LEU A 197 -5.50 39.87 -5.60
C LEU A 197 -5.92 40.24 -7.02
N ALA A 198 -6.50 39.30 -7.77
CA ALA A 198 -7.01 39.57 -9.11
C ALA A 198 -8.17 40.58 -9.09
N THR A 199 -9.10 40.46 -8.13
CA THR A 199 -10.20 41.42 -7.98
C THR A 199 -9.71 42.80 -7.56
N GLN A 200 -8.77 42.89 -6.61
CA GLN A 200 -8.15 44.16 -6.20
C GLN A 200 -7.42 44.84 -7.36
N ARG A 201 -6.64 44.08 -8.15
CA ARG A 201 -5.98 44.61 -9.35
C ARG A 201 -6.99 45.12 -10.38
N ALA A 202 -8.09 44.40 -10.59
CA ALA A 202 -9.14 44.85 -11.49
C ALA A 202 -9.84 46.13 -10.99
N GLN A 203 -10.06 46.26 -9.68
CA GLN A 203 -10.62 47.48 -9.07
C GLN A 203 -9.68 48.67 -9.20
N LEU A 204 -8.38 48.49 -8.91
CA LEU A 204 -7.39 49.54 -9.08
C LEU A 204 -7.29 49.97 -10.55
N ALA A 205 -7.25 49.03 -11.49
CA ALA A 205 -7.24 49.33 -12.92
C ALA A 205 -8.47 50.16 -13.35
N ARG A 206 -9.65 49.85 -12.81
CA ARG A 206 -10.87 50.63 -13.05
C ARG A 206 -10.77 52.03 -12.45
N MET A 207 -10.30 52.17 -11.22
CA MET A 207 -10.11 53.47 -10.58
C MET A 207 -9.10 54.33 -11.34
N THR A 208 -7.98 53.75 -11.79
CA THR A 208 -6.98 54.47 -12.59
C THR A 208 -7.52 54.89 -13.95
N ALA A 209 -8.38 54.08 -14.59
CA ALA A 209 -9.02 54.46 -15.84
C ALA A 209 -9.97 55.65 -15.65
N LEU A 210 -10.78 55.63 -14.60
CA LEU A 210 -11.67 56.75 -14.26
C LEU A 210 -10.89 58.05 -14.00
N LEU A 211 -9.77 57.96 -13.26
CA LEU A 211 -8.91 59.12 -13.00
C LEU A 211 -8.19 59.64 -14.26
N ALA A 212 -7.92 58.79 -15.24
CA ALA A 212 -7.29 59.18 -16.51
C ALA A 212 -8.29 59.84 -17.48
N ASP A 213 -9.56 59.43 -17.47
CA ASP A 213 -10.63 60.06 -18.27
C ASP A 213 -11.01 61.47 -17.75
N ASP A 214 -10.80 61.75 -16.46
CA ASP A 214 -11.06 63.07 -15.84
C ASP A 214 -9.93 64.09 -16.06
N THR A 215 -8.87 63.76 -16.80
CA THR A 215 -7.83 64.74 -17.19
C THR A 215 -8.30 65.49 -18.45
N PRO A 216 -8.76 66.76 -18.37
CA PRO A 216 -9.15 67.50 -19.56
C PRO A 216 -7.92 67.72 -20.44
N ALA A 217 -8.02 67.29 -21.70
CA ALA A 217 -7.10 67.65 -22.75
C ALA A 217 -6.98 69.18 -22.76
N THR A 218 -5.84 69.67 -22.26
CA THR A 218 -5.46 71.08 -22.34
C THR A 218 -5.09 71.35 -23.80
N GLY A 219 -6.12 71.45 -24.65
CA GLY A 219 -6.00 71.87 -26.03
C GLY A 219 -5.57 73.32 -26.04
N LEU A 220 -4.29 73.57 -26.38
CA LEU A 220 -3.79 74.88 -26.71
C LEU A 220 -4.66 75.51 -27.82
N PRO A 221 -5.11 76.77 -27.69
CA PRO A 221 -5.62 77.51 -28.82
C PRO A 221 -4.45 77.86 -29.76
N ASP A 222 -4.52 77.31 -30.97
CA ASP A 222 -3.65 77.68 -32.08
C ASP A 222 -3.94 79.14 -32.45
N GLN A 223 -3.04 80.04 -32.04
CA GLN A 223 -3.07 81.45 -32.45
C GLN A 223 -2.54 81.53 -33.88
N THR A 224 -3.44 81.54 -34.86
CA THR A 224 -3.14 82.07 -36.19
C THR A 224 -2.94 83.58 -36.09
N ALA A 225 -1.67 83.99 -36.17
CA ALA A 225 -1.23 85.37 -36.36
C ALA A 225 -1.60 85.88 -37.77
N ALA A 226 -1.70 87.21 -37.84
CA ALA A 226 -1.98 88.04 -39.01
C ALA A 226 -1.00 87.86 -40.18
#